data_AF-A0AAV4PSD0-F1
#
_entry.id   AF-A0AAV4PSD0-F1
#
_cell.length_a   1.000
_cell.length_b   1.000
_cell.length_c   1.000
_cell.angle_alpha   90.00
_cell.angle_beta   90.00
_cell.angle_gamma   90.00
#
_symmetry.space_group_name_H-M   'P 1'
#
loop_
_entity.id
_entity.type
_entity.pdbx_description
1 polymer ?
#
loop_
_entity_poly.entity_id
_entity_poly.type
_entity_poly.pdbx_seq_one_letter_code
_entity_poly.pdbx_strand_id
1 'polypeptide(L)'
;MSFIILFIFLFNFAFCDEAGILNAQNQFLEESLTPYIHKHGSRLTHRSIRECHEEKIWLLPKKENCFVAINAGYFNTNDGECLGNVISDGRIAHDSKGIQNSHFGLTKDGQIFTGYVSEENVLSENMLQLVGGVIWILRNGTGFVNTSKNLECEKTEETGSMDRFVNIVSARSAVGHDKDGNVVFIQVDGKSDVDGINLYEMETLLQEFGLVNAINLDGGGSSTLVINGTTVNYPSDACDGQTYACDRKVSTILCVHHPYCNPRDCNKHGNCSMGECICEMNWLPPNCDQLFCSKTNCSNNGICTPEGCVCYPGFFGEDCSESCLNGWYGSMCTKQCECYNSVGCDPVNGTCKCKNGFMGDKCQHNCPTGFFGKNCLFMCRCNNSCYCDPVTGMCEIYANSSLYTAAKCLAMNIILEEDLIKNNIDEQRKWYLTMTILGVITGSCLASFILLMFCSCTCHCRNDQILCIKTERKHNPKYRLQVPGGYLSDSLSDSETVPMQSLTKS
;
A
#
# COMPACT_ATOMS: atom_id res chain seq x y z
N MET A 1 66.48 1.33 26.44
CA MET A 1 66.75 2.75 26.13
C MET A 1 66.25 3.02 24.73
N SER A 2 65.53 4.14 24.56
CA SER A 2 65.17 4.78 23.27
C SER A 2 64.04 4.12 22.47
N PHE A 3 62.97 4.78 22.01
CA PHE A 3 62.45 6.14 22.16
C PHE A 3 60.96 6.08 21.77
N ILE A 4 60.08 6.68 22.57
CA ILE A 4 58.66 6.93 22.26
C ILE A 4 58.62 8.18 21.37
N ILE A 5 57.94 8.12 20.22
CA ILE A 5 57.51 9.32 19.48
C ILE A 5 55.99 9.27 19.35
N LEU A 6 55.36 10.11 20.16
CA LEU A 6 53.96 10.45 20.20
C LEU A 6 53.71 11.56 19.16
N PHE A 7 52.74 11.36 18.24
CA PHE A 7 52.17 12.47 17.48
C PHE A 7 50.68 12.58 17.79
N ILE A 8 50.35 13.62 18.55
CA ILE A 8 49.01 14.16 18.75
C ILE A 8 48.75 15.13 17.60
N PHE A 9 47.62 14.98 16.90
CA PHE A 9 46.96 16.10 16.24
C PHE A 9 45.50 16.17 16.68
N LEU A 10 45.21 17.22 17.43
CA LEU A 10 43.88 17.74 17.71
C LEU A 10 43.37 18.45 16.47
N PHE A 11 42.15 18.15 16.03
CA PHE A 11 41.26 19.13 15.43
C PHE A 11 39.83 18.90 15.93
N ASN A 12 39.35 19.85 16.73
CA ASN A 12 37.95 20.09 17.00
C ASN A 12 37.37 20.93 15.85
N PHE A 13 36.24 20.50 15.27
CA PHE A 13 35.24 21.38 14.65
C PHE A 13 33.83 20.77 14.81
N ALA A 14 32.83 21.65 14.74
CA ALA A 14 31.48 21.59 15.26
C ALA A 14 30.44 20.70 14.53
N PHE A 15 29.42 20.28 15.31
CA PHE A 15 27.98 20.10 15.08
C PHE A 15 27.39 19.51 13.77
N CYS A 16 26.49 18.52 13.99
CA CYS A 16 25.32 17.98 13.23
C CYS A 16 25.36 17.85 11.70
N ASP A 17 25.30 16.63 11.17
CA ASP A 17 24.09 15.95 10.62
C ASP A 17 24.48 14.67 9.86
N GLU A 18 23.54 13.71 9.80
CA GLU A 18 23.43 12.54 8.91
C GLU A 18 24.62 11.52 8.81
N ALA A 19 24.29 10.23 8.93
CA ALA A 19 25.17 9.05 8.92
C ALA A 19 25.92 8.75 10.25
N GLY A 20 25.22 8.11 11.19
CA GLY A 20 25.80 7.55 12.40
C GLY A 20 26.58 6.24 12.17
N ILE A 21 27.59 6.27 11.30
CA ILE A 21 28.70 5.30 11.35
C ILE A 21 29.66 5.83 12.42
N LEU A 22 29.53 5.35 13.65
CA LEU A 22 30.56 5.57 14.66
C LEU A 22 31.78 4.74 14.27
N ASN A 23 32.78 5.43 13.73
CA ASN A 23 34.14 4.93 13.52
C ASN A 23 34.59 4.13 14.76
N ALA A 24 34.77 2.82 14.59
CA ALA A 24 35.60 2.04 15.49
C ALA A 24 37.01 2.62 15.41
N GLN A 25 37.39 3.45 16.37
CA GLN A 25 38.79 3.81 16.55
C GLN A 25 39.54 2.52 16.92
N ASN A 26 40.31 2.04 15.95
CA ASN A 26 41.41 1.10 16.14
C ASN A 26 42.30 1.56 17.30
N GLN A 27 42.13 0.97 18.48
CA GLN A 27 43.19 0.88 19.47
C GLN A 27 44.02 -0.37 19.15
N PHE A 28 44.95 -0.21 18.21
CA PHE A 28 46.12 -1.09 18.11
C PHE A 28 47.08 -0.69 19.23
N LEU A 29 47.08 -1.44 20.34
CA LEU A 29 48.17 -1.44 21.32
C LEU A 29 48.34 -2.86 21.89
N GLU A 30 49.52 -3.41 21.58
CA GLU A 30 50.24 -4.54 22.19
C GLU A 30 49.70 -5.98 22.05
N GLU A 31 50.63 -6.88 21.74
CA GLU A 31 50.48 -8.33 21.55
C GLU A 31 49.96 -9.03 22.82
N SER A 32 48.64 -9.07 23.04
CA SER A 32 47.98 -10.10 23.86
C SER A 32 46.46 -10.01 23.69
N LEU A 33 45.80 -11.13 23.32
CA LEU A 33 44.35 -11.38 23.46
C LEU A 33 43.45 -10.15 23.27
N THR A 34 43.22 -9.70 22.03
CA THR A 34 42.22 -8.67 21.75
C THR A 34 40.85 -9.32 21.46
N PRO A 35 39.86 -9.24 22.37
CA PRO A 35 38.49 -9.63 22.07
C PRO A 35 37.90 -8.72 21.00
N TYR A 36 37.30 -9.28 19.95
CA TYR A 36 36.52 -8.49 19.00
C TYR A 36 35.13 -8.26 19.59
N ILE A 37 34.80 -6.99 19.82
CA ILE A 37 33.53 -6.59 20.44
C ILE A 37 32.82 -5.64 19.51
N HIS A 38 31.65 -6.06 19.03
CA HIS A 38 30.82 -5.25 18.15
C HIS A 38 29.59 -4.77 18.90
N LYS A 39 29.49 -3.46 19.16
CA LYS A 39 28.30 -2.81 19.73
C LYS A 39 27.48 -2.19 18.59
N HIS A 40 26.19 -2.53 18.49
CA HIS A 40 25.27 -1.88 17.55
C HIS A 40 24.26 -0.99 18.27
N GLY A 41 24.41 0.33 18.08
CA GLY A 41 23.47 1.35 18.53
C GLY A 41 22.30 1.54 17.58
N SER A 42 21.37 0.59 17.52
CA SER A 42 20.04 0.79 16.92
C SER A 42 19.15 -0.35 17.38
N ARG A 43 17.90 -0.06 17.79
CA ARG A 43 16.85 -1.07 18.03
C ARG A 43 16.84 -2.04 16.85
N LEU A 44 17.34 -3.26 17.08
CA LEU A 44 17.56 -4.25 16.03
C LEU A 44 16.21 -4.85 15.63
N THR A 45 15.64 -4.33 14.55
CA THR A 45 14.47 -4.90 13.90
C THR A 45 14.95 -5.95 12.90
N HIS A 46 14.82 -7.22 13.28
CA HIS A 46 15.03 -8.44 12.46
C HIS A 46 16.49 -8.78 12.13
N ARG A 47 16.93 -9.98 12.52
CA ARG A 47 18.23 -10.57 12.16
C ARG A 47 18.14 -12.08 12.06
N SER A 48 18.17 -12.60 10.84
CA SER A 48 17.96 -14.02 10.50
C SER A 48 18.99 -14.95 11.14
N ILE A 49 18.51 -15.90 11.94
CA ILE A 49 19.28 -17.10 12.27
C ILE A 49 19.13 -18.07 11.10
N ARG A 50 20.16 -18.45 10.37
CA ARG A 50 19.93 -19.37 9.23
C ARG A 50 19.66 -20.81 9.70
N GLU A 51 18.80 -21.51 8.95
CA GLU A 51 18.39 -22.92 9.16
C GLU A 51 19.57 -23.91 9.22
N CYS A 52 19.31 -25.03 9.88
CA CYS A 52 20.22 -26.11 10.29
C CYS A 52 20.95 -26.84 9.17
N HIS A 53 21.94 -26.18 8.57
CA HIS A 53 22.80 -26.74 7.53
C HIS A 53 24.23 -26.23 7.68
N GLU A 54 25.21 -27.14 7.66
CA GLU A 54 26.62 -26.78 7.73
C GLU A 54 27.10 -25.97 6.52
N GLU A 55 27.59 -24.76 6.77
CA GLU A 55 28.22 -23.93 5.74
C GLU A 55 29.37 -23.08 6.33
N LYS A 56 30.29 -22.61 5.48
CA LYS A 56 31.32 -21.66 5.93
C LYS A 56 30.70 -20.27 6.11
N ILE A 57 31.01 -19.60 7.23
CA ILE A 57 30.36 -18.33 7.59
C ILE A 57 30.59 -17.23 6.54
N TRP A 58 31.77 -17.14 5.93
CA TRP A 58 32.08 -16.11 4.93
C TRP A 58 31.24 -16.22 3.64
N LEU A 59 30.57 -17.35 3.38
CA LEU A 59 29.63 -17.49 2.27
C LEU A 59 28.28 -16.81 2.54
N LEU A 60 27.95 -16.55 3.80
CA LEU A 60 26.63 -16.11 4.26
C LEU A 60 26.37 -14.60 4.06
N PRO A 61 27.34 -13.69 4.32
CA PRO A 61 27.21 -12.28 4.01
C PRO A 61 26.78 -11.96 2.58
N LYS A 62 27.21 -12.78 1.60
CA LYS A 62 26.84 -12.61 0.19
C LYS A 62 25.40 -13.03 -0.11
N LYS A 63 24.82 -13.93 0.69
CA LYS A 63 23.45 -14.46 0.49
C LYS A 63 22.42 -13.65 1.28
N GLU A 64 22.76 -13.24 2.50
CA GLU A 64 21.83 -12.66 3.48
C GLU A 64 22.10 -11.17 3.78
N ASN A 65 23.00 -10.52 3.02
CA ASN A 65 23.40 -9.12 3.20
C ASN A 65 23.86 -8.78 4.64
N CYS A 66 24.49 -9.74 5.31
CA CYS A 66 25.08 -9.55 6.64
C CYS A 66 26.37 -8.73 6.50
N PHE A 67 26.49 -7.63 7.24
CA PHE A 67 27.72 -6.87 7.34
C PHE A 67 28.59 -7.30 8.53
N VAL A 68 28.02 -7.91 9.57
CA VAL A 68 28.75 -8.64 10.63
C VAL A 68 28.09 -10.00 10.86
N ALA A 69 28.88 -11.06 11.02
CA ALA A 69 28.37 -12.38 11.41
C ALA A 69 29.35 -13.13 12.33
N ILE A 70 28.80 -13.86 13.31
CA ILE A 70 29.54 -14.84 14.13
C ILE A 70 28.88 -16.21 14.07
N ASN A 71 29.63 -17.26 14.43
CA ASN A 71 29.04 -18.57 14.71
C ASN A 71 28.07 -18.47 15.91
N ALA A 72 27.07 -19.36 15.94
CA ALA A 72 26.00 -19.26 16.93
C ALA A 72 25.83 -20.55 17.75
N GLY A 73 24.71 -21.24 17.57
CA GLY A 73 24.36 -22.43 18.34
C GLY A 73 25.22 -23.64 18.00
N TYR A 74 25.21 -24.58 18.93
CA TYR A 74 25.90 -25.86 18.83
C TYR A 74 25.29 -26.77 17.77
N PHE A 75 26.07 -27.74 17.33
CA PHE A 75 25.65 -28.74 16.35
C PHE A 75 26.46 -30.03 16.55
N ASN A 76 25.93 -31.15 16.06
CA ASN A 76 26.66 -32.40 16.04
C ASN A 76 27.70 -32.37 14.92
N THR A 77 28.98 -32.48 15.27
CA THR A 77 30.09 -32.32 14.33
C THR A 77 30.23 -33.47 13.31
N ASN A 78 29.49 -34.57 13.51
CA ASN A 78 29.53 -35.74 12.63
C ASN A 78 28.52 -35.69 11.48
N ASP A 79 27.31 -35.17 11.75
CA ASP A 79 26.19 -35.15 10.79
C ASP A 79 25.64 -33.75 10.50
N GLY A 80 26.09 -32.72 11.22
CA GLY A 80 25.73 -31.33 11.02
C GLY A 80 24.38 -30.92 11.63
N GLU A 81 23.73 -31.81 12.40
CA GLU A 81 22.42 -31.52 13.01
C GLU A 81 22.53 -30.38 14.04
N CYS A 82 21.63 -29.39 13.97
CA CYS A 82 21.52 -28.34 14.98
C CYS A 82 21.22 -28.91 16.37
N LEU A 83 21.69 -28.21 17.40
CA LEU A 83 21.30 -28.46 18.78
C LEU A 83 20.63 -27.21 19.39
N GLY A 84 19.80 -27.44 20.42
CA GLY A 84 19.08 -26.38 21.13
C GLY A 84 17.89 -25.80 20.35
N ASN A 85 17.14 -24.88 20.94
CA ASN A 85 16.01 -24.27 20.22
C ASN A 85 16.52 -23.22 19.24
N VAL A 86 16.01 -23.26 18.01
CA VAL A 86 16.36 -22.32 16.95
C VAL A 86 15.09 -21.77 16.32
N ILE A 87 14.91 -20.45 16.42
CA ILE A 87 13.83 -19.73 15.73
C ILE A 87 14.47 -18.71 14.79
N SER A 88 14.10 -18.77 13.52
CA SER A 88 14.59 -17.92 12.44
C SER A 88 13.44 -17.14 11.81
N ASP A 89 13.48 -15.82 11.88
CA ASP A 89 12.46 -14.96 11.26
C ASP A 89 11.01 -15.37 11.63
N GLY A 90 10.82 -15.80 12.90
CA GLY A 90 9.56 -16.27 13.44
C GLY A 90 9.19 -17.72 13.10
N ARG A 91 10.05 -18.46 12.41
CA ARG A 91 9.88 -19.88 12.08
C ARG A 91 10.72 -20.75 13.01
N ILE A 92 10.12 -21.80 13.56
CA ILE A 92 10.86 -22.79 14.36
C ILE A 92 11.70 -23.64 13.40
N ALA A 93 13.02 -23.46 13.44
CA ALA A 93 13.97 -24.21 12.63
C ALA A 93 14.42 -25.50 13.32
N HIS A 94 14.52 -25.49 14.66
CA HIS A 94 14.82 -26.67 15.46
C HIS A 94 14.23 -26.54 16.87
N ASP A 95 13.73 -27.65 17.41
CA ASP A 95 13.16 -27.76 18.75
C ASP A 95 13.97 -28.77 19.57
N SER A 96 14.48 -28.32 20.71
CA SER A 96 15.30 -29.13 21.61
C SER A 96 14.50 -30.18 22.38
N LYS A 97 13.16 -30.21 22.26
CA LYS A 97 12.25 -31.14 22.95
C LYS A 97 12.42 -31.11 24.47
N GLY A 98 12.56 -29.90 25.00
CA GLY A 98 12.66 -29.65 26.44
C GLY A 98 14.07 -29.80 27.03
N ILE A 99 15.12 -29.89 26.21
CA ILE A 99 16.50 -29.79 26.71
C ILE A 99 16.73 -28.38 27.26
N GLN A 100 17.11 -28.31 28.54
CA GLN A 100 17.28 -27.06 29.27
C GLN A 100 18.70 -26.53 29.12
N ASN A 101 18.83 -25.54 28.24
CA ASN A 101 20.04 -24.78 27.95
C ASN A 101 19.74 -23.28 27.99
N SER A 102 20.77 -22.46 28.09
CA SER A 102 20.62 -21.01 27.97
C SER A 102 20.20 -20.58 26.55
N HIS A 103 19.38 -19.55 26.43
CA HIS A 103 18.92 -19.02 25.13
C HIS A 103 19.02 -17.51 25.09
N PHE A 104 19.25 -16.98 23.90
CA PHE A 104 19.19 -15.56 23.59
C PHE A 104 18.29 -15.35 22.39
N GLY A 105 17.41 -14.35 22.46
CA GLY A 105 16.44 -14.13 21.40
C GLY A 105 15.85 -12.74 21.39
N LEU A 106 15.05 -12.49 20.37
CA LEU A 106 14.27 -11.28 20.18
C LEU A 106 12.82 -11.67 19.99
N THR A 107 11.92 -11.00 20.69
CA THR A 107 10.47 -11.15 20.49
C THR A 107 10.00 -10.30 19.30
N LYS A 108 8.79 -10.57 18.79
CA LYS A 108 8.16 -9.81 17.70
C LYS A 108 7.93 -8.34 18.04
N ASP A 109 7.79 -8.01 19.32
CA ASP A 109 7.67 -6.64 19.83
C ASP A 109 9.04 -5.97 20.14
N GLY A 110 10.15 -6.65 19.83
CA GLY A 110 11.49 -6.08 19.91
C GLY A 110 12.12 -6.12 21.32
N GLN A 111 11.60 -6.94 22.23
CA GLN A 111 12.23 -7.18 23.53
C GLN A 111 13.32 -8.24 23.41
N ILE A 112 14.39 -8.05 24.19
CA ILE A 112 15.47 -9.03 24.30
C ILE A 112 15.06 -10.09 25.32
N PHE A 113 15.14 -11.35 24.90
CA PHE A 113 14.99 -12.50 25.77
C PHE A 113 16.37 -13.08 26.10
N THR A 114 16.61 -13.37 27.37
CA THR A 114 17.77 -14.16 27.81
C THR A 114 17.38 -15.06 28.97
N GLY A 115 17.67 -16.35 28.85
CA GLY A 115 17.46 -17.30 29.94
C GLY A 115 17.03 -18.68 29.47
N TYR A 116 16.30 -19.39 30.33
CA TYR A 116 15.80 -20.74 30.07
C TYR A 116 14.36 -20.67 29.52
N VAL A 117 14.09 -21.41 28.45
CA VAL A 117 12.78 -21.46 27.80
C VAL A 117 12.14 -22.83 28.06
N SER A 118 10.84 -22.84 28.39
CA SER A 118 10.03 -24.07 28.39
C SER A 118 9.51 -24.36 26.98
N GLU A 119 9.18 -25.61 26.68
CA GLU A 119 8.61 -26.01 25.38
C GLU A 119 7.36 -25.18 25.02
N GLU A 120 6.47 -24.93 25.97
CA GLU A 120 5.27 -24.09 25.79
C GLU A 120 5.62 -22.63 25.42
N ASN A 121 6.72 -22.09 25.94
CA ASN A 121 7.17 -20.74 25.62
C ASN A 121 7.83 -20.66 24.24
N VAL A 122 8.53 -21.70 23.78
CA VAL A 122 9.06 -21.78 22.40
C VAL A 122 7.91 -21.76 21.40
N LEU A 123 6.82 -22.47 21.71
CA LEU A 123 5.62 -22.58 20.88
C LEU A 123 4.71 -21.34 20.92
N SER A 124 4.96 -20.37 21.80
CA SER A 124 4.08 -19.22 22.06
C SER A 124 3.97 -18.19 20.91
N GLU A 125 4.46 -18.50 19.71
CA GLU A 125 4.51 -17.65 18.50
C GLU A 125 5.07 -16.22 18.65
N ASN A 126 5.46 -15.78 19.85
CA ASN A 126 5.92 -14.41 20.09
C ASN A 126 7.41 -14.20 19.81
N MET A 127 8.20 -15.27 19.69
CA MET A 127 9.62 -15.18 19.37
C MET A 127 9.83 -14.91 17.87
N LEU A 128 10.67 -13.93 17.57
CA LEU A 128 11.11 -13.61 16.21
C LEU A 128 12.46 -14.27 15.89
N GLN A 129 13.39 -14.23 16.84
CA GLN A 129 14.69 -14.90 16.75
C GLN A 129 14.98 -15.62 18.07
N LEU A 130 15.56 -16.80 18.02
CA LEU A 130 16.00 -17.52 19.21
C LEU A 130 17.16 -18.44 18.85
N VAL A 131 18.24 -18.40 19.63
CA VAL A 131 19.33 -19.36 19.55
C VAL A 131 19.62 -19.95 20.92
N GLY A 132 19.87 -21.26 20.96
CA GLY A 132 20.37 -21.97 22.13
C GLY A 132 21.89 -21.90 22.24
N GLY A 133 22.39 -21.68 23.45
CA GLY A 133 23.79 -21.77 23.83
C GLY A 133 24.02 -22.78 24.95
N VAL A 134 25.19 -22.72 25.58
CA VAL A 134 25.56 -23.54 26.75
C VAL A 134 26.25 -22.63 27.73
N ILE A 135 25.76 -22.57 28.97
CA ILE A 135 26.11 -21.62 30.03
C ILE A 135 25.54 -20.21 29.82
N TRP A 136 24.56 -19.86 30.66
CA TRP A 136 24.19 -18.47 30.92
C TRP A 136 25.30 -17.80 31.76
N ILE A 137 26.07 -16.89 31.15
CA ILE A 137 27.25 -16.28 31.77
C ILE A 137 26.87 -15.15 32.73
N LEU A 138 26.08 -14.18 32.27
CA LEU A 138 25.68 -13.01 33.08
C LEU A 138 24.17 -12.93 33.19
N ARG A 139 23.68 -12.77 34.42
CA ARG A 139 22.27 -12.51 34.71
C ARG A 139 22.15 -11.21 35.50
N ASN A 140 21.45 -10.22 34.94
CA ASN A 140 21.24 -8.92 35.56
C ASN A 140 22.56 -8.25 36.05
N GLY A 141 23.62 -8.36 35.25
CA GLY A 141 24.94 -7.79 35.50
C GLY A 141 25.81 -8.57 36.49
N THR A 142 25.33 -9.72 37.01
CA THR A 142 26.09 -10.58 37.92
C THR A 142 26.48 -11.89 37.26
N GLY A 143 27.64 -12.42 37.66
CA GLY A 143 28.09 -13.75 37.28
C GLY A 143 27.08 -14.86 37.57
N PHE A 144 26.88 -15.74 36.59
CA PHE A 144 25.89 -16.80 36.65
C PHE A 144 26.45 -18.16 36.19
N VAL A 145 27.73 -18.23 35.80
CA VAL A 145 28.39 -19.45 35.30
C VAL A 145 28.24 -20.64 36.26
N ASN A 146 28.51 -20.42 37.56
CA ASN A 146 28.40 -21.48 38.57
C ASN A 146 26.99 -22.01 38.74
N THR A 147 25.98 -21.15 38.63
CA THR A 147 24.58 -21.56 38.73
C THR A 147 24.17 -22.32 37.47
N SER A 148 24.52 -21.80 36.29
CA SER A 148 24.25 -22.43 34.99
C SER A 148 24.84 -23.83 34.89
N LYS A 149 26.08 -24.02 35.35
CA LYS A 149 26.73 -25.33 35.42
C LYS A 149 25.90 -26.40 36.16
N ASN A 150 25.11 -26.01 37.16
CA ASN A 150 24.27 -26.94 37.93
C ASN A 150 22.86 -27.10 37.33
N LEU A 151 22.45 -26.20 36.43
CA LEU A 151 21.10 -26.16 35.86
C LEU A 151 21.03 -26.72 34.44
N GLU A 152 22.11 -26.59 33.66
CA GLU A 152 22.16 -26.96 32.24
C GLU A 152 22.58 -28.42 32.05
N CYS A 153 22.16 -29.01 30.92
CA CYS A 153 22.41 -30.42 30.62
C CYS A 153 23.76 -30.63 29.91
N GLU A 154 24.54 -31.61 30.39
CA GLU A 154 25.87 -31.94 29.84
C GLU A 154 25.87 -32.52 28.41
N LYS A 155 24.71 -32.78 27.80
CA LYS A 155 24.60 -33.53 26.53
C LYS A 155 24.76 -32.70 25.26
N THR A 156 24.89 -31.39 25.36
CA THR A 156 24.92 -30.47 24.20
C THR A 156 26.33 -30.09 23.75
N GLU A 157 27.34 -30.43 24.55
CA GLU A 157 28.74 -30.05 24.35
C GLU A 157 29.62 -31.31 24.20
N GLU A 158 30.59 -31.28 23.28
CA GLU A 158 31.47 -32.42 22.97
C GLU A 158 32.85 -32.34 23.68
N THR A 159 33.19 -31.21 24.31
CA THR A 159 34.50 -30.99 25.00
C THR A 159 34.72 -31.87 26.25
N GLY A 160 33.70 -32.56 26.76
CA GLY A 160 33.79 -33.49 27.89
C GLY A 160 32.86 -33.11 29.05
N SER A 161 33.34 -33.21 30.29
CA SER A 161 32.52 -32.82 31.47
C SER A 161 32.25 -31.33 31.50
N MET A 162 31.10 -30.92 32.07
CA MET A 162 30.74 -29.51 32.22
C MET A 162 31.81 -28.73 33.00
N ASP A 163 32.42 -29.38 34.00
CA ASP A 163 33.56 -28.87 34.75
C ASP A 163 34.77 -28.51 33.87
N ARG A 164 35.15 -29.41 32.95
CA ARG A 164 36.26 -29.13 32.03
C ARG A 164 35.88 -28.01 31.08
N PHE A 165 34.69 -28.05 30.51
CA PHE A 165 34.23 -27.06 29.54
C PHE A 165 34.23 -25.63 30.10
N VAL A 166 33.85 -25.44 31.36
CA VAL A 166 33.82 -24.12 32.00
C VAL A 166 35.24 -23.59 32.27
N ASN A 167 36.17 -24.46 32.66
CA ASN A 167 37.52 -24.08 33.11
C ASN A 167 38.58 -24.07 32.00
N ILE A 168 38.37 -24.78 30.90
CA ILE A 168 39.33 -24.86 29.80
C ILE A 168 39.44 -23.51 29.09
N VAL A 169 40.67 -23.07 28.82
CA VAL A 169 40.94 -21.96 27.92
C VAL A 169 40.77 -22.42 26.48
N SER A 170 40.02 -21.64 25.70
CA SER A 170 39.78 -21.90 24.28
C SER A 170 39.34 -20.60 23.60
N ALA A 171 39.16 -20.64 22.28
CA ALA A 171 38.35 -19.63 21.60
C ALA A 171 36.90 -19.70 22.11
N ARG A 172 36.29 -18.53 22.29
CA ARG A 172 34.93 -18.39 22.84
C ARG A 172 34.13 -17.36 22.08
N SER A 173 32.84 -17.65 21.93
CA SER A 173 31.87 -16.75 21.33
C SER A 173 30.73 -16.53 22.30
N ALA A 174 30.23 -15.30 22.40
CA ALA A 174 29.12 -14.97 23.28
C ALA A 174 28.21 -13.90 22.65
N VAL A 175 26.95 -13.93 23.06
CA VAL A 175 25.95 -12.90 22.71
C VAL A 175 25.29 -12.41 23.99
N GLY A 176 25.09 -11.10 24.06
CA GLY A 176 24.41 -10.47 25.18
C GLY A 176 23.89 -9.08 24.84
N HIS A 177 23.53 -8.32 25.85
CA HIS A 177 23.10 -6.94 25.68
C HIS A 177 23.53 -6.04 26.83
N ASP A 178 23.69 -4.75 26.54
CA ASP A 178 23.96 -3.72 27.54
C ASP A 178 22.67 -3.13 28.16
N LYS A 179 22.82 -2.12 29.02
CA LYS A 179 21.71 -1.44 29.70
C LYS A 179 20.81 -0.63 28.76
N ASP A 180 21.34 -0.23 27.61
CA ASP A 180 20.62 0.56 26.60
C ASP A 180 19.83 -0.35 25.63
N GLY A 181 19.99 -1.66 25.76
CA GLY A 181 19.36 -2.65 24.89
C GLY A 181 20.10 -2.88 23.58
N ASN A 182 21.37 -2.48 23.49
CA ASN A 182 22.20 -2.82 22.34
C ASN A 182 22.64 -4.29 22.47
N VAL A 183 22.44 -5.06 21.41
CA VAL A 183 22.97 -6.41 21.32
C VAL A 183 24.46 -6.34 21.03
N VAL A 184 25.23 -7.15 21.74
CA VAL A 184 26.69 -7.21 21.67
C VAL A 184 27.12 -8.62 21.32
N PHE A 185 27.93 -8.74 20.27
CA PHE A 185 28.62 -9.97 19.90
C PHE A 185 30.06 -9.88 20.37
N ILE A 186 30.52 -10.95 21.02
CA ILE A 186 31.87 -11.06 21.56
C ILE A 186 32.51 -12.30 20.97
N GLN A 187 33.70 -12.10 20.41
CA GLN A 187 34.53 -13.15 19.85
C GLN A 187 35.93 -13.06 20.44
N VAL A 188 36.42 -14.15 21.04
CA VAL A 188 37.78 -14.26 21.56
C VAL A 188 38.47 -15.42 20.88
N ASP A 189 39.58 -15.12 20.20
CA ASP A 189 40.41 -16.12 19.56
C ASP A 189 41.19 -16.94 20.58
N GLY A 190 41.54 -18.16 20.19
CA GLY A 190 42.26 -19.10 21.03
C GLY A 190 42.16 -20.52 20.51
N LYS A 191 42.87 -21.43 21.16
CA LYS A 191 42.91 -22.85 20.85
C LYS A 191 42.79 -23.62 22.13
N SER A 192 41.85 -24.57 22.15
CA SER A 192 41.55 -25.40 23.32
C SER A 192 42.82 -25.98 23.96
N ASP A 193 42.94 -25.82 25.27
CA ASP A 193 44.09 -26.24 26.10
C ASP A 193 45.43 -25.49 25.81
N VAL A 194 45.43 -24.45 24.97
CA VAL A 194 46.64 -23.69 24.60
C VAL A 194 46.52 -22.21 24.97
N ASP A 195 45.51 -21.51 24.44
CA ASP A 195 45.29 -20.08 24.61
C ASP A 195 43.81 -19.71 24.42
N GLY A 196 43.47 -18.43 24.56
CA GLY A 196 42.10 -17.95 24.67
C GLY A 196 41.71 -17.72 26.12
N ILE A 197 40.42 -17.90 26.43
CA ILE A 197 39.88 -17.65 27.78
C ILE A 197 38.91 -18.74 28.22
N ASN A 198 38.77 -18.91 29.53
CA ASN A 198 37.73 -19.73 30.14
C ASN A 198 36.44 -18.92 30.38
N LEU A 199 35.37 -19.56 30.87
CA LEU A 199 34.09 -18.90 31.04
C LEU A 199 34.02 -17.91 32.22
N TYR A 200 34.88 -18.06 33.23
CA TYR A 200 34.98 -17.09 34.33
C TYR A 200 35.73 -15.82 33.92
N GLU A 201 36.75 -15.96 33.07
CA GLU A 201 37.44 -14.83 32.43
C GLU A 201 36.51 -14.11 31.47
N MET A 202 35.73 -14.86 30.66
CA MET A 202 34.67 -14.29 29.82
C MET A 202 33.61 -13.56 30.67
N GLU A 203 33.19 -14.13 31.81
CA GLU A 203 32.27 -13.47 32.74
C GLU A 203 32.79 -12.10 33.20
N THR A 204 34.06 -12.05 33.62
CA THR A 204 34.72 -10.81 34.05
C THR A 204 34.78 -9.79 32.91
N LEU A 205 35.19 -10.25 31.71
CA LEU A 205 35.26 -9.42 30.52
C LEU A 205 33.91 -8.77 30.20
N LEU A 206 32.83 -9.56 30.18
CA LEU A 206 31.49 -9.07 29.85
C LEU A 206 30.96 -8.07 30.91
N GLN A 207 31.32 -8.25 32.19
CA GLN A 207 31.01 -7.29 33.26
C GLN A 207 31.72 -5.96 33.03
N GLU A 208 33.01 -5.99 32.69
CA GLU A 208 33.80 -4.79 32.40
C GLU A 208 33.26 -4.02 31.19
N PHE A 209 32.73 -4.71 30.18
CA PHE A 209 32.07 -4.09 29.03
C PHE A 209 30.65 -3.58 29.30
N GLY A 210 30.12 -3.81 30.50
CA GLY A 210 28.84 -3.30 30.98
C GLY A 210 27.62 -4.07 30.49
N LEU A 211 27.77 -5.35 30.16
CA LEU A 211 26.64 -6.18 29.74
C LEU A 211 25.75 -6.56 30.93
N VAL A 212 24.45 -6.67 30.66
CA VAL A 212 23.41 -7.01 31.65
C VAL A 212 23.10 -8.50 31.60
N ASN A 213 22.85 -9.05 30.42
CA ASN A 213 22.68 -10.48 30.23
C ASN A 213 23.54 -10.97 29.06
N ALA A 214 24.11 -12.17 29.19
CA ALA A 214 24.92 -12.78 28.14
C ALA A 214 24.94 -14.30 28.28
N ILE A 215 24.92 -15.01 27.15
CA ILE A 215 25.07 -16.47 27.07
C ILE A 215 26.33 -16.82 26.28
N ASN A 216 26.91 -17.98 26.58
CA ASN A 216 27.99 -18.55 25.79
C ASN A 216 27.44 -19.35 24.60
N LEU A 217 28.05 -19.14 23.43
CA LEU A 217 27.74 -19.79 22.16
C LEU A 217 28.81 -20.84 21.85
N ASP A 218 28.74 -21.48 20.67
CA ASP A 218 29.75 -22.44 20.24
C ASP A 218 31.16 -21.79 20.15
N GLY A 219 32.20 -22.55 20.48
CA GLY A 219 33.56 -22.06 20.68
C GLY A 219 34.61 -22.83 19.87
N GLY A 220 35.86 -22.79 20.32
CA GLY A 220 36.95 -23.61 19.78
C GLY A 220 37.18 -23.42 18.28
N GLY A 221 37.09 -24.51 17.49
CA GLY A 221 37.26 -24.45 16.03
C GLY A 221 36.12 -23.74 15.30
N SER A 222 34.94 -23.67 15.90
CA SER A 222 33.77 -23.02 15.32
C SER A 222 33.83 -21.50 15.42
N SER A 223 34.60 -20.98 16.37
CA SER A 223 34.77 -19.56 16.65
C SER A 223 35.24 -18.78 15.42
N THR A 224 34.31 -18.04 14.81
CA THR A 224 34.54 -17.32 13.54
C THR A 224 33.80 -15.98 13.56
N LEU A 225 34.49 -14.89 13.20
CA LEU A 225 33.94 -13.55 13.01
C LEU A 225 34.18 -13.09 11.57
N VAL A 226 33.10 -12.68 10.93
CA VAL A 226 33.08 -12.21 9.56
C VAL A 226 32.56 -10.78 9.51
N ILE A 227 33.30 -9.89 8.85
CA ILE A 227 32.89 -8.51 8.58
C ILE A 227 32.88 -8.30 7.07
N ASN A 228 31.76 -7.81 6.53
CA ASN A 228 31.57 -7.56 5.08
C ASN A 228 31.98 -8.75 4.19
N GLY A 229 31.67 -9.98 4.62
CA GLY A 229 32.00 -11.20 3.85
C GLY A 229 33.44 -11.68 3.97
N THR A 230 34.26 -11.07 4.83
CA THR A 230 35.65 -11.46 5.06
C THR A 230 35.84 -11.92 6.50
N THR A 231 36.44 -13.09 6.72
CA THR A 231 36.86 -13.54 8.06
C THR A 231 37.94 -12.60 8.58
N VAL A 232 37.77 -12.06 9.78
CA VAL A 232 38.67 -11.06 10.38
C VAL A 232 39.39 -11.52 11.65
N ASN A 233 38.99 -12.68 12.19
CA ASN A 233 39.62 -13.30 13.36
C ASN A 233 40.59 -14.43 12.92
N TYR A 234 41.22 -15.09 13.90
CA TYR A 234 42.11 -16.24 13.68
C TYR A 234 41.44 -17.55 14.13
N PRO A 235 40.89 -18.35 13.18
CA PRO A 235 40.35 -19.67 13.48
C PRO A 235 41.42 -20.61 14.05
N SER A 236 41.00 -21.63 14.80
CA SER A 236 41.91 -22.56 15.46
C SER A 236 42.07 -23.92 14.76
N ASP A 237 41.16 -24.27 13.84
CA ASP A 237 41.19 -25.52 13.09
C ASP A 237 42.29 -25.50 12.02
N ALA A 238 42.97 -26.63 11.84
CA ALA A 238 43.95 -26.79 10.77
C ALA A 238 43.24 -27.04 9.43
N CYS A 239 43.76 -26.44 8.35
CA CYS A 239 43.35 -26.79 7.00
C CYS A 239 43.85 -28.20 6.64
N ASP A 240 43.04 -28.97 5.91
CA ASP A 240 43.40 -30.33 5.48
C ASP A 240 44.75 -30.38 4.75
N GLY A 241 45.71 -31.07 5.37
CA GLY A 241 47.05 -31.28 4.81
C GLY A 241 47.93 -30.03 4.72
N GLN A 242 47.59 -28.95 5.43
CA GLN A 242 48.35 -27.69 5.40
C GLN A 242 48.67 -27.18 6.81
N THR A 243 49.64 -26.27 6.91
CA THR A 243 50.02 -25.62 8.18
C THR A 243 49.19 -24.38 8.51
N TYR A 244 48.27 -24.00 7.63
CA TYR A 244 47.41 -22.83 7.80
C TYR A 244 46.18 -23.18 8.64
N ALA A 245 45.62 -22.15 9.30
CA ALA A 245 44.34 -22.25 9.97
C ALA A 245 43.18 -22.00 9.00
N CYS A 246 42.06 -22.71 9.18
CA CYS A 246 40.88 -22.65 8.33
C CYS A 246 39.60 -22.49 9.15
N ASP A 247 38.63 -21.77 8.59
CA ASP A 247 37.28 -21.71 9.13
C ASP A 247 36.61 -23.09 9.10
N ARG A 248 36.03 -23.48 10.24
CA ARG A 248 35.11 -24.62 10.34
C ARG A 248 33.78 -24.30 9.63
N LYS A 249 33.14 -25.33 9.09
CA LYS A 249 31.74 -25.24 8.68
C LYS A 249 30.86 -25.33 9.92
N VAL A 250 29.98 -24.36 10.12
CA VAL A 250 29.10 -24.30 11.29
C VAL A 250 27.64 -24.37 10.88
N SER A 251 26.77 -24.72 11.82
CA SER A 251 25.34 -24.88 11.57
C SER A 251 24.58 -23.55 11.55
N THR A 252 24.48 -22.87 12.69
CA THR A 252 23.75 -21.58 12.80
C THR A 252 24.70 -20.41 12.95
N ILE A 253 24.24 -19.23 12.54
CA ILE A 253 24.98 -17.97 12.67
C ILE A 253 24.12 -16.87 13.29
N LEU A 254 24.78 -15.89 13.89
CA LEU A 254 24.17 -14.62 14.24
C LEU A 254 24.57 -13.59 13.19
N CYS A 255 23.61 -13.14 12.39
CA CYS A 255 23.81 -12.21 11.29
C CYS A 255 23.35 -10.81 11.66
N VAL A 256 24.16 -9.80 11.34
CA VAL A 256 23.82 -8.38 11.46
C VAL A 256 23.72 -7.79 10.04
N HIS A 257 22.53 -7.38 9.62
CA HIS A 257 22.21 -6.79 8.31
C HIS A 257 21.53 -5.40 8.41
N HIS A 258 21.20 -4.74 7.30
CA HIS A 258 20.38 -3.52 7.34
C HIS A 258 18.91 -3.86 7.62
N PRO A 259 18.12 -3.01 8.29
CA PRO A 259 16.70 -3.28 8.50
C PRO A 259 15.98 -3.57 7.17
N TYR A 260 15.09 -4.56 7.15
CA TYR A 260 14.30 -4.87 5.97
C TYR A 260 13.20 -3.83 5.76
N CYS A 261 12.97 -3.46 4.52
CA CYS A 261 11.80 -2.67 4.15
C CYS A 261 10.53 -3.52 4.13
N ASN A 262 9.39 -2.84 4.23
CA ASN A 262 8.08 -3.44 4.06
C ASN A 262 7.33 -2.77 2.90
N PRO A 263 7.09 -3.46 1.77
CA PRO A 263 7.58 -4.80 1.42
C PRO A 263 9.10 -4.82 1.16
N ARG A 264 9.71 -6.02 1.21
CA ARG A 264 11.17 -6.18 1.10
C ARG A 264 11.76 -5.62 -0.20
N ASP A 265 10.99 -5.64 -1.28
CA ASP A 265 11.39 -5.18 -2.61
C ASP A 265 10.84 -3.78 -2.94
N CYS A 266 10.21 -3.09 -1.99
CA CYS A 266 9.57 -1.78 -2.22
C CYS A 266 8.66 -1.79 -3.47
N ASN A 267 7.95 -2.91 -3.68
CA ASN A 267 7.11 -3.17 -4.85
C ASN A 267 7.83 -3.04 -6.21
N LYS A 268 9.17 -3.12 -6.22
CA LYS A 268 10.05 -2.92 -7.39
C LYS A 268 10.02 -1.49 -7.95
N HIS A 269 9.57 -0.54 -7.15
CA HIS A 269 9.43 0.88 -7.51
C HIS A 269 10.18 1.79 -6.54
N GLY A 270 11.22 1.25 -5.91
CA GLY A 270 12.04 1.96 -4.94
C GLY A 270 13.24 1.12 -4.53
N ASN A 271 14.14 1.74 -3.79
CA ASN A 271 15.25 1.07 -3.15
C ASN A 271 15.09 1.07 -1.63
N CYS A 272 15.50 -0.01 -0.98
CA CYS A 272 15.42 -0.12 0.47
C CYS A 272 16.63 0.56 1.13
N SER A 273 16.38 1.51 2.03
CA SER A 273 17.41 2.17 2.81
C SER A 273 16.99 2.25 4.27
N MET A 274 17.78 1.63 5.17
CA MET A 274 17.53 1.64 6.62
C MET A 274 16.12 1.20 7.06
N GLY A 275 15.47 0.31 6.29
CA GLY A 275 14.12 -0.18 6.56
C GLY A 275 12.99 0.69 5.97
N GLU A 276 13.33 1.78 5.29
CA GLU A 276 12.40 2.65 4.59
C GLU A 276 12.57 2.52 3.06
N CYS A 277 11.44 2.47 2.34
CA CYS A 277 11.48 2.48 0.88
C CYS A 277 11.66 3.91 0.37
N ILE A 278 12.79 4.13 -0.30
CA ILE A 278 13.03 5.34 -1.09
C ILE A 278 12.45 5.10 -2.48
N CYS A 279 11.27 5.66 -2.73
CA CYS A 279 10.52 5.44 -3.96
C CYS A 279 11.14 6.15 -5.16
N GLU A 280 11.04 5.52 -6.33
CA GLU A 280 11.33 6.11 -7.62
C GLU A 280 10.37 7.27 -7.92
N MET A 281 10.69 8.08 -8.93
CA MET A 281 9.89 9.26 -9.28
C MET A 281 8.42 8.87 -9.51
N ASN A 282 7.50 9.69 -9.00
CA ASN A 282 6.05 9.49 -9.06
C ASN A 282 5.51 8.27 -8.30
N TRP A 283 6.32 7.58 -7.49
CA TRP A 283 5.83 6.57 -6.55
C TRP A 283 5.77 7.12 -5.13
N LEU A 284 4.70 6.78 -4.41
CA LEU A 284 4.44 7.30 -3.08
C LEU A 284 5.03 6.41 -1.98
N PRO A 285 5.70 7.01 -0.98
CA PRO A 285 5.98 6.36 0.28
C PRO A 285 4.67 5.96 1.02
N PRO A 286 4.70 4.98 1.94
CA PRO A 286 5.90 4.30 2.45
C PRO A 286 6.31 3.04 1.69
N ASN A 287 5.48 2.54 0.77
CA ASN A 287 5.66 1.21 0.17
C ASN A 287 5.98 1.23 -1.33
N CYS A 288 5.87 2.39 -1.99
CA CYS A 288 5.99 2.53 -3.45
C CYS A 288 4.98 1.65 -4.21
N ASP A 289 3.78 1.47 -3.67
CA ASP A 289 2.67 0.73 -4.29
C ASP A 289 1.68 1.64 -5.02
N GLN A 290 1.80 2.96 -4.83
CA GLN A 290 0.89 3.94 -5.40
C GLN A 290 1.64 4.94 -6.26
N LEU A 291 1.09 5.19 -7.44
CA LEU A 291 1.58 6.16 -8.39
C LEU A 291 0.90 7.52 -8.14
N PHE A 292 1.68 8.59 -8.13
CA PHE A 292 1.24 9.97 -7.93
C PHE A 292 1.24 10.72 -9.26
N CYS A 293 0.05 11.08 -9.72
CA CYS A 293 -0.16 11.82 -10.96
C CYS A 293 -1.03 13.08 -10.74
N SER A 294 -0.62 13.95 -9.81
CA SER A 294 -1.36 15.15 -9.36
C SER A 294 -2.65 14.86 -8.58
N LYS A 295 -3.35 15.92 -8.15
CA LYS A 295 -4.51 15.91 -7.23
C LYS A 295 -5.71 15.07 -7.70
N THR A 296 -5.82 14.80 -9.00
CA THR A 296 -7.02 14.18 -9.61
C THR A 296 -6.71 12.95 -10.44
N ASN A 297 -5.50 12.37 -10.32
CA ASN A 297 -5.09 11.21 -11.11
C ASN A 297 -5.33 11.42 -12.62
N CYS A 298 -4.65 12.43 -13.19
CA CYS A 298 -4.85 12.88 -14.57
C CYS A 298 -6.26 13.41 -14.89
N SER A 299 -6.93 14.06 -13.92
CA SER A 299 -8.25 14.71 -14.09
C SER A 299 -9.34 13.86 -14.73
N ASN A 300 -9.24 12.52 -14.62
CA ASN A 300 -10.05 11.54 -15.35
C ASN A 300 -9.97 11.64 -16.89
N ASN A 301 -9.04 12.43 -17.42
CA ASN A 301 -8.80 12.66 -18.84
C ASN A 301 -7.48 12.04 -19.32
N GLY A 302 -6.94 11.08 -18.59
CA GLY A 302 -5.70 10.40 -18.95
C GLY A 302 -5.44 9.14 -18.14
N ILE A 303 -4.29 8.52 -18.43
CA ILE A 303 -3.77 7.35 -17.74
C ILE A 303 -2.51 7.77 -16.99
N CYS A 304 -2.42 7.41 -15.71
CA CYS A 304 -1.25 7.65 -14.87
C CYS A 304 -0.18 6.59 -15.13
N THR A 305 1.03 7.03 -15.48
CA THR A 305 2.20 6.19 -15.79
C THR A 305 3.40 6.65 -14.94
N PRO A 306 4.46 5.83 -14.79
CA PRO A 306 5.68 6.24 -14.09
C PRO A 306 6.27 7.57 -14.61
N GLU A 307 6.10 7.87 -15.89
CA GLU A 307 6.55 9.11 -16.53
C GLU A 307 5.59 10.30 -16.36
N GLY A 308 4.44 10.10 -15.71
CA GLY A 308 3.40 11.11 -15.49
C GLY A 308 2.09 10.79 -16.20
N CYS A 309 1.26 11.81 -16.44
CA CYS A 309 -0.03 11.63 -17.11
C CYS A 309 0.09 11.52 -18.63
N VAL A 310 -0.52 10.47 -19.19
CA VAL A 310 -0.76 10.35 -20.63
C VAL A 310 -2.21 10.71 -20.91
N CYS A 311 -2.43 11.90 -21.49
CA CYS A 311 -3.78 12.42 -21.71
C CYS A 311 -4.51 11.74 -22.89
N TYR A 312 -5.81 11.52 -22.69
CA TYR A 312 -6.72 11.10 -23.76
C TYR A 312 -6.79 12.18 -24.84
N PRO A 313 -7.13 11.80 -26.09
CA PRO A 313 -7.26 12.77 -27.17
C PRO A 313 -8.26 13.88 -26.84
N GLY A 314 -7.87 15.12 -27.15
CA GLY A 314 -8.65 16.31 -26.80
C GLY A 314 -8.20 17.02 -25.51
N PHE A 315 -7.25 16.44 -24.77
CA PHE A 315 -6.70 17.01 -23.54
C PHE A 315 -5.17 17.07 -23.55
N PHE A 316 -4.62 18.00 -22.77
CA PHE A 316 -3.18 18.19 -22.56
C PHE A 316 -2.90 18.80 -21.18
N GLY A 317 -1.61 19.02 -20.86
CA GLY A 317 -1.14 19.52 -19.56
C GLY A 317 -0.59 18.40 -18.67
N GLU A 318 0.05 18.76 -17.56
CA GLU A 318 0.68 17.80 -16.63
C GLU A 318 -0.32 16.85 -15.96
N ASP A 319 -1.57 17.28 -15.80
CA ASP A 319 -2.64 16.53 -15.15
C ASP A 319 -3.90 16.35 -16.04
N CYS A 320 -3.77 16.58 -17.34
CA CYS A 320 -4.85 16.49 -18.33
C CYS A 320 -6.10 17.33 -18.01
N SER A 321 -5.93 18.43 -17.27
CA SER A 321 -7.01 19.36 -16.96
C SER A 321 -7.36 20.30 -18.12
N GLU A 322 -6.43 20.50 -19.06
CA GLU A 322 -6.61 21.44 -20.17
C GLU A 322 -7.16 20.75 -21.42
N SER A 323 -8.09 21.40 -22.12
CA SER A 323 -8.66 20.90 -23.39
C SER A 323 -8.00 21.58 -24.59
N CYS A 324 -7.92 20.89 -25.73
CA CYS A 324 -7.27 21.43 -26.92
C CYS A 324 -7.87 22.77 -27.36
N LEU A 325 -7.01 23.73 -27.64
CA LEU A 325 -7.38 24.99 -28.25
C LEU A 325 -7.96 24.78 -29.66
N ASN A 326 -8.82 25.70 -30.08
CA ASN A 326 -9.40 25.67 -31.42
C ASN A 326 -8.30 25.59 -32.49
N GLY A 327 -8.42 24.60 -33.38
CA GLY A 327 -7.44 24.33 -34.44
C GLY A 327 -6.42 23.26 -34.10
N TRP A 328 -6.47 22.67 -32.90
CA TRP A 328 -5.64 21.54 -32.49
C TRP A 328 -6.48 20.35 -32.03
N TYR A 329 -5.96 19.14 -32.21
CA TYR A 329 -6.65 17.91 -31.83
C TYR A 329 -5.67 16.76 -31.53
N GLY A 330 -6.21 15.65 -31.03
CA GLY A 330 -5.47 14.43 -30.74
C GLY A 330 -4.89 14.40 -29.32
N SER A 331 -4.08 13.39 -29.03
CA SER A 331 -3.39 13.25 -27.75
C SER A 331 -2.37 14.37 -27.56
N MET A 332 -2.39 15.00 -26.39
CA MET A 332 -1.54 16.17 -26.08
C MET A 332 -1.70 17.34 -27.06
N CYS A 333 -2.82 17.40 -27.80
CA CYS A 333 -3.11 18.47 -28.77
C CYS A 333 -1.99 18.75 -29.78
N THR A 334 -1.26 17.70 -30.19
CA THR A 334 -0.06 17.84 -31.04
C THR A 334 -0.38 17.95 -32.54
N LYS A 335 -1.62 17.69 -32.95
CA LYS A 335 -2.03 17.72 -34.36
C LYS A 335 -2.81 19.00 -34.66
N GLN A 336 -2.48 19.66 -35.77
CA GLN A 336 -3.21 20.83 -36.24
C GLN A 336 -4.34 20.42 -37.18
N CYS A 337 -5.49 21.08 -37.07
CA CYS A 337 -6.66 20.80 -37.90
C CYS A 337 -6.51 21.38 -39.30
N GLU A 338 -6.72 20.53 -40.31
CA GLU A 338 -6.68 20.90 -41.73
C GLU A 338 -8.08 21.24 -42.25
N CYS A 339 -8.67 22.29 -41.72
CA CYS A 339 -10.02 22.74 -42.08
C CYS A 339 -9.98 24.10 -42.79
N TYR A 340 -10.86 24.29 -43.78
CA TYR A 340 -10.98 25.57 -44.50
C TYR A 340 -12.10 26.44 -43.90
N ASN A 341 -13.30 26.39 -44.48
CA ASN A 341 -14.44 27.20 -44.05
C ASN A 341 -15.13 26.60 -42.81
N SER A 342 -14.38 26.46 -41.72
CA SER A 342 -14.84 25.84 -40.47
C SER A 342 -14.87 26.82 -39.30
N VAL A 343 -15.65 26.48 -38.27
CA VAL A 343 -15.60 27.15 -36.96
C VAL A 343 -14.56 26.51 -36.02
N GLY A 344 -13.85 25.50 -36.51
CA GLY A 344 -12.93 24.66 -35.75
C GLY A 344 -13.05 23.19 -36.15
N CYS A 345 -12.48 22.33 -35.33
CA CYS A 345 -12.50 20.89 -35.47
C CYS A 345 -12.89 20.23 -34.15
N ASP A 346 -13.19 18.95 -34.18
CA ASP A 346 -13.32 18.13 -33.00
C ASP A 346 -11.94 17.94 -32.34
N PRO A 347 -11.77 18.23 -31.04
CA PRO A 347 -10.48 18.15 -30.36
C PRO A 347 -9.98 16.70 -30.18
N VAL A 348 -10.86 15.70 -30.26
CA VAL A 348 -10.51 14.29 -30.10
C VAL A 348 -9.98 13.73 -31.42
N ASN A 349 -10.73 13.88 -32.50
CA ASN A 349 -10.46 13.20 -33.78
C ASN A 349 -10.15 14.12 -34.96
N GLY A 350 -10.24 15.45 -34.80
CA GLY A 350 -9.91 16.42 -35.83
C GLY A 350 -11.00 16.67 -36.88
N THR A 351 -12.19 16.08 -36.73
CA THR A 351 -13.29 16.24 -37.70
C THR A 351 -13.70 17.71 -37.79
N CYS A 352 -13.70 18.27 -39.00
CA CYS A 352 -14.00 19.68 -39.20
C CYS A 352 -15.48 20.01 -38.92
N LYS A 353 -15.71 21.09 -38.19
CA LYS A 353 -17.05 21.65 -37.94
C LYS A 353 -17.30 22.77 -38.94
N CYS A 354 -17.96 22.46 -40.06
CA CYS A 354 -18.16 23.43 -41.14
C CYS A 354 -19.05 24.61 -40.73
N LYS A 355 -18.71 25.80 -41.23
CA LYS A 355 -19.60 26.97 -41.19
C LYS A 355 -20.84 26.66 -42.05
N ASN A 356 -21.94 27.36 -41.76
CA ASN A 356 -23.14 27.26 -42.59
C ASN A 356 -22.81 27.63 -44.05
N GLY A 357 -23.38 26.89 -45.00
CA GLY A 357 -23.10 27.07 -46.43
C GLY A 357 -21.93 26.24 -46.97
N PHE A 358 -21.28 25.44 -46.13
CA PHE A 358 -20.16 24.59 -46.51
C PHE A 358 -20.33 23.13 -46.07
N MET A 359 -19.75 22.21 -46.85
CA MET A 359 -19.73 20.76 -46.59
C MET A 359 -18.39 20.13 -47.01
N GLY A 360 -18.28 18.82 -46.78
CA GLY A 360 -17.10 18.00 -47.02
C GLY A 360 -16.24 17.85 -45.78
N ASP A 361 -15.39 16.82 -45.76
CA ASP A 361 -14.61 16.43 -44.58
C ASP A 361 -13.67 17.54 -44.07
N LYS A 362 -13.22 18.43 -44.97
CA LYS A 362 -12.38 19.60 -44.66
C LYS A 362 -13.11 20.94 -44.82
N CYS A 363 -14.42 20.92 -45.04
CA CYS A 363 -15.23 22.11 -45.33
C CYS A 363 -14.77 22.87 -46.58
N GLN A 364 -14.31 22.12 -47.58
CA GLN A 364 -13.73 22.66 -48.82
C GLN A 364 -14.78 22.94 -49.90
N HIS A 365 -16.01 22.46 -49.74
CA HIS A 365 -17.07 22.60 -50.73
C HIS A 365 -18.17 23.53 -50.23
N ASN A 366 -18.68 24.39 -51.12
CA ASN A 366 -19.93 25.12 -50.87
C ASN A 366 -21.11 24.15 -50.91
N CYS A 367 -22.25 24.55 -50.34
CA CYS A 367 -23.46 23.75 -50.48
C CYS A 367 -23.85 23.56 -51.95
N PRO A 368 -24.28 22.34 -52.32
CA PRO A 368 -24.90 22.10 -53.62
C PRO A 368 -26.11 23.01 -53.81
N THR A 369 -26.40 23.35 -55.06
CA THR A 369 -27.55 24.19 -55.39
C THR A 369 -28.83 23.59 -54.81
N GLY A 370 -29.60 24.41 -54.09
CA GLY A 370 -30.84 24.00 -53.44
C GLY A 370 -30.67 23.40 -52.04
N PHE A 371 -29.47 23.42 -51.46
CA PHE A 371 -29.21 23.02 -50.08
C PHE A 371 -28.57 24.15 -49.27
N PHE A 372 -28.81 24.17 -47.96
CA PHE A 372 -28.31 25.21 -47.06
C PHE A 372 -28.05 24.72 -45.64
N GLY A 373 -27.41 25.57 -44.84
CA GLY A 373 -27.16 25.36 -43.41
C GLY A 373 -25.91 24.53 -43.13
N LYS A 374 -25.80 24.00 -41.90
CA LYS A 374 -24.63 23.24 -41.45
C LYS A 374 -24.54 21.90 -42.20
N ASN A 375 -23.39 21.63 -42.81
CA ASN A 375 -23.15 20.45 -43.65
C ASN A 375 -24.20 20.28 -44.77
N CYS A 376 -24.91 21.35 -45.15
CA CYS A 376 -25.90 21.36 -46.22
C CYS A 376 -27.03 20.34 -46.06
N LEU A 377 -27.41 20.04 -44.81
CA LEU A 377 -28.41 19.02 -44.48
C LEU A 377 -29.85 19.45 -44.81
N PHE A 378 -30.09 20.74 -45.06
CA PHE A 378 -31.42 21.27 -45.32
C PHE A 378 -31.61 21.60 -46.79
N MET A 379 -32.76 21.21 -47.35
CA MET A 379 -33.13 21.52 -48.74
C MET A 379 -33.97 22.80 -48.79
N CYS A 380 -33.64 23.70 -49.71
CA CYS A 380 -34.37 24.94 -49.93
C CYS A 380 -35.70 24.67 -50.64
N ARG A 381 -36.74 25.41 -50.26
CA ARG A 381 -38.06 25.36 -50.92
C ARG A 381 -38.21 26.47 -51.97
N CYS A 382 -37.20 26.65 -52.79
CA CYS A 382 -37.18 27.67 -53.84
C CYS A 382 -37.77 27.14 -55.15
N ASN A 383 -38.44 28.00 -55.92
CA ASN A 383 -38.81 27.69 -57.30
C ASN A 383 -37.55 27.69 -58.20
N ASN A 384 -37.57 27.01 -59.35
CA ASN A 384 -36.46 26.91 -60.31
C ASN A 384 -35.95 28.26 -60.86
N SER A 385 -36.62 29.35 -60.50
CA SER A 385 -36.34 30.73 -60.90
C SER A 385 -35.54 31.54 -59.85
N CYS A 386 -35.30 30.98 -58.66
CA CYS A 386 -34.62 31.63 -57.55
C CYS A 386 -33.25 30.99 -57.27
N TYR A 387 -32.31 31.81 -56.80
CA TYR A 387 -31.08 31.33 -56.18
C TYR A 387 -31.35 31.04 -54.70
N CYS A 388 -30.86 29.91 -54.17
CA CYS A 388 -30.92 29.66 -52.74
C CYS A 388 -29.61 30.09 -52.08
N ASP A 389 -29.69 30.96 -51.08
CA ASP A 389 -28.53 31.28 -50.25
C ASP A 389 -28.09 30.03 -49.46
N PRO A 390 -26.86 29.51 -49.68
CA PRO A 390 -26.38 28.32 -49.01
C PRO A 390 -26.19 28.49 -47.49
N VAL A 391 -26.06 29.72 -46.98
CA VAL A 391 -25.86 30.00 -45.55
C VAL A 391 -27.20 30.04 -44.82
N THR A 392 -28.16 30.79 -45.35
CA THR A 392 -29.43 31.11 -44.67
C THR A 392 -30.63 30.30 -45.16
N GLY A 393 -30.59 29.77 -46.38
CA GLY A 393 -31.71 29.08 -47.02
C GLY A 393 -32.75 30.00 -47.65
N MET A 394 -32.52 31.32 -47.66
CA MET A 394 -33.43 32.28 -48.26
C MET A 394 -33.37 32.23 -49.79
N CYS A 395 -34.52 32.39 -50.43
CA CYS A 395 -34.61 32.43 -51.88
C CYS A 395 -34.41 33.87 -52.37
N GLU A 396 -33.30 34.11 -53.08
CA GLU A 396 -32.91 35.40 -53.64
C GLU A 396 -33.01 35.41 -55.18
N ILE A 397 -33.06 36.61 -55.75
CA ILE A 397 -33.16 36.84 -57.20
C ILE A 397 -31.76 36.91 -57.83
N TYR A 398 -31.58 36.34 -59.03
CA TYR A 398 -30.35 36.53 -59.79
C TYR A 398 -30.24 37.99 -60.28
N ALA A 399 -29.05 38.60 -60.22
CA ALA A 399 -28.85 40.02 -60.57
C ALA A 399 -29.33 40.43 -61.99
N ASN A 400 -29.47 39.47 -62.91
CA ASN A 400 -29.95 39.68 -64.29
C ASN A 400 -31.32 39.01 -64.58
N SER A 401 -32.11 38.74 -63.55
CA SER A 401 -33.41 38.09 -63.71
C SER A 401 -34.47 39.06 -64.23
N SER A 402 -35.38 38.57 -65.10
CA SER A 402 -36.48 39.38 -65.62
C SER A 402 -37.42 39.81 -64.49
N LEU A 403 -38.14 40.94 -64.65
CA LEU A 403 -39.12 41.43 -63.67
C LEU A 403 -40.16 40.35 -63.30
N TYR A 404 -40.55 39.51 -64.27
CA TYR A 404 -41.45 38.37 -64.06
C TYR A 404 -40.82 37.27 -63.19
N THR A 405 -39.55 36.95 -63.44
CA THR A 405 -38.77 35.97 -62.67
C THR A 405 -38.57 36.45 -61.23
N ALA A 406 -38.26 37.73 -61.04
CA ALA A 406 -38.09 38.35 -59.73
C ALA A 406 -39.41 38.40 -58.93
N ALA A 407 -40.52 38.79 -59.58
CA ALA A 407 -41.85 38.79 -58.97
C ALA A 407 -42.31 37.38 -58.56
N LYS A 408 -42.03 36.35 -59.38
CA LYS A 408 -42.34 34.95 -59.08
C LYS A 408 -41.52 34.40 -57.90
N CYS A 409 -40.31 34.91 -57.71
CA CYS A 409 -39.44 34.53 -56.61
C CYS A 409 -39.89 35.14 -55.28
N LEU A 410 -40.16 36.45 -55.26
CA LEU A 410 -40.57 37.19 -54.06
C LEU A 410 -41.95 36.77 -53.54
N ALA A 411 -42.88 36.38 -54.42
CA ALA A 411 -44.23 35.97 -54.04
C ALA A 411 -44.27 34.71 -53.14
N MET A 412 -43.27 33.82 -53.21
CA MET A 412 -43.23 32.58 -52.40
C MET A 412 -42.56 32.74 -51.03
N ASN A 413 -41.66 33.72 -50.85
CA ASN A 413 -41.09 34.00 -49.52
C ASN A 413 -42.20 34.43 -48.53
N ILE A 414 -43.21 35.15 -49.03
CA ILE A 414 -44.40 35.55 -48.26
C ILE A 414 -45.28 34.33 -47.90
N ILE A 415 -45.44 33.37 -48.82
CA ILE A 415 -46.24 32.15 -48.61
C ILE A 415 -45.56 31.20 -47.61
N LEU A 416 -44.23 31.09 -47.65
CA LEU A 416 -43.45 30.28 -46.70
C LEU A 416 -43.47 30.84 -45.27
N GLU A 417 -43.47 32.17 -45.11
CA GLU A 417 -43.64 32.80 -43.80
C GLU A 417 -45.02 32.53 -43.20
N GLU A 418 -46.10 32.61 -44.00
CA GLU A 418 -47.45 32.26 -43.53
C GLU A 418 -47.57 30.79 -43.10
N ASP A 419 -46.99 29.86 -43.86
CA ASP A 419 -47.00 28.43 -43.52
C ASP A 419 -46.15 28.10 -42.29
N LEU A 420 -45.00 28.76 -42.09
CA LEU A 420 -44.17 28.60 -40.89
C LEU A 420 -44.88 29.11 -39.64
N ILE A 421 -45.53 30.28 -39.72
CA ILE A 421 -46.30 30.84 -38.61
C ILE A 421 -47.46 29.91 -38.26
N LYS A 422 -48.19 29.40 -39.26
CA LYS A 422 -49.34 28.51 -39.06
C LYS A 422 -48.94 27.17 -38.46
N ASN A 423 -47.83 26.57 -38.93
CA ASN A 423 -47.32 25.31 -38.37
C ASN A 423 -46.79 25.47 -36.94
N ASN A 424 -46.13 26.59 -36.62
CA ASN A 424 -45.62 26.83 -35.27
C ASN A 424 -46.77 27.04 -34.26
N ILE A 425 -47.85 27.72 -34.69
CA ILE A 425 -49.08 27.87 -33.90
C ILE A 425 -49.76 26.51 -33.67
N ASP A 426 -49.85 25.66 -34.70
CA ASP A 426 -50.46 24.33 -34.56
C ASP A 426 -49.62 23.38 -33.68
N GLU A 427 -48.29 23.42 -33.76
CA GLU A 427 -47.41 22.64 -32.89
C GLU A 427 -47.50 23.10 -31.43
N GLN A 428 -47.50 24.42 -31.16
CA GLN A 428 -47.74 24.92 -29.80
C GLN A 428 -49.11 24.48 -29.26
N ARG A 429 -50.14 24.50 -30.10
CA ARG A 429 -51.50 24.07 -29.71
C ARG A 429 -51.55 22.58 -29.39
N LYS A 430 -50.88 21.73 -30.18
CA LYS A 430 -50.75 20.30 -29.89
C LYS A 430 -50.00 20.06 -28.58
N TRP A 431 -48.87 20.74 -28.37
CA TRP A 431 -48.06 20.58 -27.16
C TRP A 431 -48.85 20.95 -25.91
N TYR A 432 -49.60 22.06 -25.96
CA TYR A 432 -50.47 22.51 -24.88
C TYR A 432 -51.57 21.47 -24.57
N LEU A 433 -52.23 20.93 -25.61
CA LEU A 433 -53.25 19.89 -25.47
C LEU A 433 -52.68 18.60 -24.87
N THR A 434 -51.52 18.15 -25.33
CA THR A 434 -50.86 16.95 -24.79
C THR A 434 -50.48 17.13 -23.33
N MET A 435 -49.97 18.30 -22.93
CA MET A 435 -49.59 18.56 -21.54
C MET A 435 -50.81 18.67 -20.62
N THR A 436 -51.93 19.24 -21.09
CA THR A 436 -53.17 19.26 -20.31
C THR A 436 -53.74 17.87 -20.12
N ILE A 437 -53.77 17.03 -21.17
CA ILE A 437 -54.22 15.64 -21.06
C ILE A 437 -53.33 14.84 -20.11
N LEU A 438 -52.00 14.98 -20.23
CA LEU A 438 -51.04 14.29 -19.36
C LEU A 438 -51.19 14.74 -17.89
N GLY A 439 -51.43 16.03 -17.65
CA GLY A 439 -51.71 16.59 -16.34
C GLY A 439 -52.99 16.02 -15.72
N VAL A 440 -54.07 15.86 -16.50
CA VAL A 440 -55.31 15.25 -16.02
C VAL A 440 -55.10 13.77 -15.69
N ILE A 441 -54.43 13.00 -16.55
CA ILE A 441 -54.15 11.58 -16.32
C ILE A 441 -53.30 11.39 -15.05
N THR A 442 -52.22 12.16 -14.91
CA THR A 442 -51.33 12.09 -13.74
C THR A 442 -52.06 12.50 -12.46
N GLY A 443 -52.88 13.55 -12.51
CA GLY A 443 -53.74 13.96 -11.39
C GLY A 443 -54.74 12.87 -10.98
N SER A 444 -55.39 12.21 -11.95
CA SER A 444 -56.29 11.09 -11.69
C SER A 444 -55.57 9.88 -11.10
N CYS A 445 -54.40 9.51 -11.63
CA CYS A 445 -53.59 8.43 -11.08
C CYS A 445 -53.11 8.72 -9.65
N LEU A 446 -52.68 9.95 -9.37
CA LEU A 446 -52.30 10.38 -8.03
C LEU A 446 -53.49 10.32 -7.06
N ALA A 447 -54.67 10.78 -7.47
CA ALA A 447 -55.88 10.69 -6.66
C ALA A 447 -56.26 9.23 -6.36
N SER A 448 -56.20 8.34 -7.36
CA SER A 448 -56.41 6.89 -7.18
C SER A 448 -55.37 6.26 -6.26
N PHE A 449 -54.11 6.65 -6.37
CA PHE A 449 -53.04 6.14 -5.51
C PHE A 449 -53.20 6.61 -4.06
N ILE A 450 -53.58 7.88 -3.85
CA ILE A 450 -53.90 8.42 -2.53
C ILE A 450 -55.10 7.69 -1.93
N LEU A 451 -56.16 7.42 -2.71
CA LEU A 451 -57.30 6.62 -2.27
C LEU A 451 -56.89 5.19 -1.87
N LEU A 452 -55.98 4.54 -2.61
CA LEU A 452 -55.45 3.21 -2.27
C LEU A 452 -54.60 3.21 -1.00
N MET A 453 -53.80 4.26 -0.77
CA MET A 453 -53.03 4.47 0.47
C MET A 453 -53.95 4.59 1.70
N PHE A 454 -55.10 5.25 1.57
CA PHE A 454 -56.10 5.34 2.65
C PHE A 454 -56.97 4.08 2.81
N CYS A 455 -56.90 3.12 1.88
CA CYS A 455 -57.70 1.89 1.89
C CYS A 455 -56.88 0.60 2.13
N SER A 456 -55.66 0.72 2.64
CA SER A 456 -54.80 -0.45 2.89
C SER A 456 -55.19 -1.18 4.19
N CYS A 457 -56.05 -2.20 4.09
CA CYS A 457 -56.20 -3.22 5.11
C CYS A 457 -55.10 -4.28 4.94
N THR A 458 -54.22 -4.45 5.92
CA THR A 458 -53.27 -5.57 5.95
C THR A 458 -53.95 -6.82 6.49
N CYS A 459 -53.98 -7.87 5.68
CA CYS A 459 -54.49 -9.19 6.07
C CYS A 459 -53.34 -10.16 6.30
N HIS A 460 -53.48 -11.04 7.30
CA HIS A 460 -52.55 -12.15 7.54
C HIS A 460 -53.30 -13.47 7.67
N CYS A 461 -52.70 -14.54 7.13
CA CYS A 461 -53.20 -15.90 7.25
C CYS A 461 -52.64 -16.55 8.52
N ARG A 462 -53.53 -17.12 9.34
CA ARG A 462 -53.14 -18.01 10.45
C ARG A 462 -54.14 -19.14 10.53
N ASN A 463 -53.66 -20.39 10.44
CA ASN A 463 -54.47 -21.62 10.50
C ASN A 463 -55.66 -21.63 9.51
N ASP A 464 -55.37 -21.48 8.21
CA ASP A 464 -56.35 -21.57 7.10
C ASP A 464 -57.56 -20.62 7.17
N GLN A 465 -57.49 -19.57 7.99
CA GLN A 465 -58.42 -18.44 7.94
C GLN A 465 -57.69 -17.10 7.78
N ILE A 466 -58.23 -16.24 6.91
CA ILE A 466 -57.71 -14.90 6.60
C ILE A 466 -58.31 -13.91 7.61
N LEU A 467 -57.46 -13.22 8.39
CA LEU A 467 -57.87 -12.16 9.31
C LEU A 467 -57.30 -10.81 8.84
N CYS A 468 -58.18 -9.84 8.59
CA CYS A 468 -57.85 -8.48 8.18
C CYS A 468 -58.20 -7.49 9.31
N ILE A 469 -57.25 -6.68 9.76
CA ILE A 469 -57.47 -5.68 10.83
C ILE A 469 -57.28 -4.28 10.25
N LYS A 470 -58.28 -3.41 10.47
CA LYS A 470 -58.24 -1.99 10.09
C LYS A 470 -57.55 -1.19 11.21
N THR A 471 -56.38 -0.61 10.95
CA THR A 471 -55.67 0.23 11.91
C THR A 471 -56.25 1.65 11.93
N GLU A 472 -57.01 2.00 12.98
CA GLU A 472 -57.36 3.41 13.25
C GLU A 472 -56.23 4.11 14.01
N ARG A 473 -55.69 5.20 13.43
CA ARG A 473 -54.74 6.08 14.14
C ARG A 473 -55.52 6.96 15.14
N LYS A 474 -55.21 6.81 16.43
CA LYS A 474 -55.62 7.75 17.50
C LYS A 474 -55.10 9.16 17.22
N HIS A 475 -56.00 10.12 17.02
CA HIS A 475 -55.67 11.54 17.02
C HIS A 475 -55.51 12.05 18.47
N ASN A 476 -54.39 12.72 18.74
CA ASN A 476 -54.06 13.36 20.01
C ASN A 476 -54.36 14.89 19.86
N PRO A 477 -55.21 15.52 20.69
CA PRO A 477 -55.58 16.92 20.49
C PRO A 477 -54.71 17.84 21.36
N LYS A 478 -53.82 18.63 20.73
CA LYS A 478 -53.33 19.90 21.28
C LYS A 478 -53.06 20.86 20.13
N TYR A 479 -53.93 21.85 19.94
CA TYR A 479 -53.71 23.27 20.23
C TYR A 479 -54.89 24.06 19.65
N ARG A 480 -55.32 25.04 20.45
CA ARG A 480 -56.53 25.85 20.32
C ARG A 480 -56.11 27.23 19.81
N LEU A 481 -56.73 27.77 18.77
CA LEU A 481 -56.85 29.23 18.59
C LEU A 481 -57.99 29.60 17.61
N GLN A 482 -58.99 30.22 18.25
CA GLN A 482 -60.06 31.12 17.81
C GLN A 482 -60.42 31.24 16.32
N VAL A 483 -61.71 30.97 16.05
CA VAL A 483 -62.50 31.62 15.01
C VAL A 483 -63.72 32.25 15.71
N PRO A 484 -64.12 33.49 15.44
CA PRO A 484 -65.43 33.97 15.82
C PRO A 484 -66.36 34.05 14.61
N GLY A 485 -67.53 33.41 14.76
CA GLY A 485 -68.78 33.95 14.22
C GLY A 485 -69.58 33.04 13.31
N GLY A 486 -70.79 32.68 13.77
CA GLY A 486 -71.93 32.30 12.91
C GLY A 486 -72.30 30.82 13.00
N TYR A 487 -73.06 30.39 14.01
CA TYR A 487 -74.54 30.30 14.05
C TYR A 487 -75.13 29.09 13.30
N LEU A 488 -76.11 28.48 13.99
CA LEU A 488 -77.12 27.49 13.58
C LEU A 488 -76.69 26.02 13.74
N SER A 489 -77.02 25.38 14.87
CA SER A 489 -78.33 24.77 15.23
C SER A 489 -78.51 23.46 14.46
N ASP A 490 -78.29 22.32 15.10
CA ASP A 490 -79.33 21.46 15.69
C ASP A 490 -79.22 20.14 14.90
N SER A 491 -79.43 18.94 15.41
CA SER A 491 -79.60 18.35 16.73
C SER A 491 -79.99 16.89 16.40
N LEU A 492 -79.54 15.93 17.21
CA LEU A 492 -80.20 14.63 17.43
C LEU A 492 -80.26 13.66 16.22
N SER A 493 -80.21 12.34 16.35
CA SER A 493 -80.05 11.41 17.47
C SER A 493 -79.97 10.02 16.85
N ASP A 494 -79.13 9.16 17.45
CA ASP A 494 -79.43 7.78 17.87
C ASP A 494 -80.30 6.92 16.95
N SER A 495 -79.72 5.89 16.36
CA SER A 495 -79.68 4.51 16.91
C SER A 495 -80.83 3.67 16.35
N GLU A 496 -80.50 2.53 15.75
CA GLU A 496 -80.99 1.22 16.22
C GLU A 496 -80.59 0.11 15.24
N THR A 497 -80.06 -0.95 15.86
CA THR A 497 -79.71 -2.24 15.28
C THR A 497 -80.94 -3.15 15.18
N VAL A 498 -81.09 -3.89 14.07
CA VAL A 498 -81.82 -5.18 14.04
C VAL A 498 -81.10 -6.17 13.11
N PRO A 499 -80.85 -7.44 13.53
CA PRO A 499 -80.15 -8.44 12.73
C PRO A 499 -81.07 -9.52 12.08
N MET A 500 -80.48 -10.18 11.07
CA MET A 500 -80.77 -11.50 10.47
C MET A 500 -82.14 -11.76 9.82
N GLN A 501 -82.16 -12.01 8.49
CA GLN A 501 -82.27 -13.37 7.93
C GLN A 501 -82.17 -13.40 6.38
N SER A 502 -81.73 -14.58 5.92
CA SER A 502 -81.53 -15.14 4.57
C SER A 502 -82.22 -14.52 3.35
N LEU A 503 -81.55 -14.57 2.18
CA LEU A 503 -81.93 -15.46 1.06
C LEU A 503 -80.90 -15.41 -0.09
N THR A 504 -80.49 -16.62 -0.48
CA THR A 504 -80.05 -17.16 -1.78
C THR A 504 -79.81 -16.26 -3.01
N LYS A 505 -78.63 -16.49 -3.62
CA LYS A 505 -78.25 -16.56 -5.06
C LYS A 505 -79.12 -15.83 -6.11
N SER A 506 -78.45 -14.94 -6.85
CA SER A 506 -78.21 -15.08 -8.31
C SER A 506 -76.82 -14.56 -8.64
#